data_AF-A0A849VYE2-F1
#
_entry.id   AF-A0A849VYE2-F1
#
_cell.length_a   1.000
_cell.length_b   1.000
_cell.length_c   1.000
_cell.angle_alpha   90.00
_cell.angle_beta   90.00
_cell.angle_gamma   90.00
#
_symmetry.space_group_name_H-M   'P 1'
#
loop_
_entity.id
_entity.type
_entity.pdbx_description
1 polymer ?
#
loop_
_entity_poly.entity_id
_entity_poly.type
_entity_poly.pdbx_seq_one_letter_code
_entity_poly.pdbx_strand_id
1 'polypeptide(L)'
;MSALLSAFTVYFLYAMSSVPCLVWAGRSAYAGTIASREPRPWPGTARTILWVALPLLLIFLYAWNVSDTASGAVNAEAEGASDWMPYQFLLLPSALGSIAGYGIGFIMGKRRVA
;
A
#
# COMPACT_ATOMS: atom_id res chain seq x y z
N MET A 1 20.63 -4.77 -23.92
CA MET A 1 21.20 -4.63 -22.56
C MET A 1 20.52 -3.51 -21.74
N SER A 2 20.23 -2.35 -22.32
CA SER A 2 19.56 -1.22 -21.65
C SER A 2 18.16 -1.52 -21.12
N ALA A 3 17.29 -2.19 -21.90
CA ALA A 3 15.91 -2.50 -21.48
C ALA A 3 15.84 -3.44 -20.26
N LEU A 4 16.74 -4.43 -20.21
CA LEU A 4 16.82 -5.40 -19.11
C LEU A 4 17.32 -4.72 -17.82
N LEU A 5 18.32 -3.84 -17.91
CA LEU A 5 18.78 -3.02 -16.79
C LEU A 5 17.68 -2.07 -16.30
N SER A 6 16.95 -1.42 -17.21
CA SER A 6 15.81 -0.55 -16.86
C SER A 6 14.72 -1.32 -16.10
N ALA A 7 14.37 -2.52 -16.55
CA ALA A 7 13.38 -3.35 -15.88
C ALA A 7 13.82 -3.72 -14.47
N PHE A 8 15.09 -4.14 -14.29
CA PHE A 8 15.64 -4.45 -12.97
C PHE A 8 15.58 -3.26 -12.03
N THR A 9 15.94 -2.05 -12.49
CA THR A 9 15.87 -0.83 -11.67
C THR A 9 14.44 -0.55 -11.19
N VAL A 10 13.43 -0.71 -12.06
CA VAL A 10 12.02 -0.52 -11.69
C VAL A 10 11.57 -1.56 -10.65
N TYR A 11 11.90 -2.84 -10.85
CA TYR A 11 11.58 -3.87 -9.86
C TYR A 11 12.28 -3.63 -8.53
N PHE A 12 13.53 -3.15 -8.55
CA PHE A 12 14.27 -2.81 -7.35
C PHE A 12 13.63 -1.63 -6.61
N LEU A 13 13.20 -0.59 -7.32
CA LEU A 13 12.43 0.53 -6.78
C LEU A 13 11.13 0.05 -6.12
N TYR A 14 10.39 -0.85 -6.77
CA TYR A 14 9.17 -1.43 -6.21
C TYR A 14 9.44 -2.26 -4.97
N ALA A 15 10.52 -3.05 -4.96
CA ALA A 15 10.92 -3.82 -3.80
C ALA A 15 11.32 -2.89 -2.64
N MET A 16 12.12 -1.86 -2.91
CA MET A 16 12.58 -0.89 -1.91
C MET A 16 11.43 -0.11 -1.28
N SER A 17 10.35 0.17 -2.01
CA SER A 17 9.18 0.85 -1.45
C SER A 17 8.19 -0.11 -0.77
N SER A 18 7.95 -1.29 -1.34
CA SER A 18 6.97 -2.26 -0.82
C SER A 18 7.45 -3.03 0.42
N VAL A 19 8.72 -3.46 0.46
CA VAL A 19 9.23 -4.35 1.51
C VAL A 19 9.20 -3.69 2.90
N PRO A 20 9.65 -2.43 3.08
CA PRO A 20 9.55 -1.76 4.38
C PRO A 20 8.09 -1.66 4.87
N CYS A 21 7.18 -1.29 3.97
CA CYS A 21 5.76 -1.20 4.28
C CYS A 21 5.16 -2.57 4.66
N LEU A 22 5.53 -3.63 3.96
CA LEU A 22 5.13 -5.00 4.27
C LEU A 22 5.60 -5.41 5.66
N VAL A 23 6.88 -5.20 5.97
CA VAL A 23 7.47 -5.59 7.25
C VAL A 23 6.87 -4.80 8.41
N TRP A 24 6.69 -3.48 8.26
CA TRP A 24 6.10 -2.64 9.30
C TRP A 24 4.62 -2.91 9.52
N ALA A 25 3.83 -3.03 8.46
CA ALA A 25 2.43 -3.40 8.56
C ALA A 25 2.27 -4.77 9.23
N GLY A 26 3.07 -5.76 8.82
CA GLY A 26 3.06 -7.09 9.42
C GLY A 26 3.45 -7.10 10.88
N ARG A 27 4.56 -6.46 11.25
CA ARG A 27 4.99 -6.37 12.66
C ARG A 27 3.95 -5.66 13.51
N SER A 28 3.36 -4.58 13.02
CA SER A 28 2.36 -3.82 13.76
C SER A 28 1.06 -4.61 13.95
N ALA A 29 0.58 -5.30 12.90
CA ALA A 29 -0.64 -6.10 12.94
C ALA A 29 -0.46 -7.32 13.84
N TYR A 30 0.70 -7.98 13.75
CA TYR A 30 1.08 -9.08 14.64
C TYR A 30 1.08 -8.67 16.11
N ALA A 31 1.79 -7.58 16.44
CA ALA A 31 1.85 -7.08 17.81
C ALA A 31 0.47 -6.67 18.34
N GLY A 32 -0.36 -6.02 17.51
CA GLY A 32 -1.72 -5.67 17.87
C GLY A 32 -2.60 -6.88 18.14
N THR A 33 -2.50 -7.91 17.30
CA THR A 33 -3.29 -9.13 17.41
C THR A 33 -2.96 -9.90 18.70
N ILE A 34 -1.68 -9.96 19.07
CA ILE A 34 -1.25 -10.65 20.29
C ILE A 34 -1.60 -9.87 21.56
N ALA A 35 -1.54 -8.53 21.50
CA ALA A 35 -1.91 -7.69 22.63
C ALA A 35 -3.44 -7.61 22.84
N SER A 36 -4.23 -8.05 21.87
CA SER A 36 -5.69 -8.03 21.93
C SER A 36 -6.22 -8.95 23.02
N ARG A 37 -7.03 -8.41 23.92
CA ARG A 37 -7.77 -9.17 24.95
C ARG A 37 -9.18 -9.56 24.51
N GLU A 38 -9.56 -9.22 23.29
CA GLU A 38 -10.88 -9.55 22.77
C GLU A 38 -11.05 -11.07 22.54
N PRO A 39 -12.29 -11.60 22.63
CA PRO A 39 -12.57 -13.02 22.35
C PRO A 39 -12.14 -13.46 20.95
N ARG A 40 -12.09 -12.52 19.99
CA ARG A 40 -11.52 -12.72 18.67
C ARG A 40 -10.30 -11.80 18.53
N PRO A 41 -9.06 -12.33 18.59
CA PRO A 41 -7.86 -11.51 18.51
C PRO A 41 -7.84 -10.66 17.23
N TRP A 42 -7.66 -9.35 17.39
CA TRP A 42 -7.69 -8.37 16.29
C TRP A 42 -6.61 -7.29 16.44
N PRO A 43 -6.00 -6.79 15.36
CA PRO A 43 -4.96 -5.76 15.42
C PRO A 43 -5.43 -4.41 15.97
N GLY A 44 -6.72 -4.13 15.98
CA GLY A 44 -7.30 -2.85 16.39
C GLY A 44 -7.56 -1.89 15.22
N THR A 45 -8.60 -1.06 15.36
CA THR A 45 -9.12 -0.17 14.29
C THR A 45 -8.07 0.76 13.71
N ALA A 46 -7.23 1.38 14.55
CA ALA A 46 -6.19 2.30 14.09
C ALA A 46 -5.21 1.63 13.11
N ARG A 47 -4.81 0.38 13.39
CA ARG A 47 -3.90 -0.39 12.52
C ARG A 47 -4.59 -0.77 11.21
N THR A 48 -5.87 -1.13 11.26
CA THR A 48 -6.66 -1.42 10.06
C THR A 48 -6.83 -0.17 9.17
N ILE A 49 -7.09 1.00 9.77
CA ILE A 49 -7.19 2.25 9.01
C ILE A 49 -5.85 2.57 8.33
N LEU A 50 -4.76 2.54 9.09
CA LEU A 50 -3.43 2.93 8.60
C LEU A 50 -2.90 1.99 7.51
N TRP A 51 -3.06 0.67 7.67
CA TRP A 51 -2.42 -0.32 6.80
C TRP A 51 -3.36 -0.94 5.76
N VAL A 52 -4.65 -0.66 5.81
CA VAL A 52 -5.63 -1.19 4.84
C VAL A 52 -6.49 -0.09 4.25
N ALA A 53 -7.22 0.69 5.06
CA ALA A 53 -8.17 1.67 4.53
C ALA A 53 -7.47 2.81 3.77
N LEU A 54 -6.42 3.39 4.35
CA LEU A 54 -5.65 4.46 3.72
C LEU A 54 -4.92 3.98 2.46
N PRO A 55 -4.23 2.82 2.45
CA PRO A 55 -3.70 2.22 1.22
C PRO A 55 -4.75 1.95 0.14
N LEU A 56 -5.94 1.46 0.50
CA LEU A 56 -7.03 1.26 -0.44
C LEU A 56 -7.50 2.57 -1.06
N LEU A 57 -7.62 3.63 -0.25
CA LEU A 57 -7.99 4.96 -0.72
C LEU A 57 -6.93 5.51 -1.70
N LEU A 58 -5.64 5.28 -1.44
CA LEU A 58 -4.56 5.64 -2.37
C LEU A 58 -4.65 4.88 -3.70
N ILE A 59 -4.95 3.59 -3.66
CA ILE A 59 -5.15 2.79 -4.88
C ILE A 59 -6.36 3.30 -5.67
N PHE A 60 -7.44 3.64 -4.97
CA PHE A 60 -8.65 4.17 -5.59
C PHE A 60 -8.39 5.54 -6.23
N LEU A 61 -7.68 6.42 -5.53
CA LEU A 61 -7.28 7.73 -6.05
C LEU A 61 -6.38 7.59 -7.29
N TYR A 62 -5.43 6.65 -7.27
CA TYR A 62 -4.61 6.35 -8.44
C TYR A 62 -5.48 5.87 -9.61
N ALA A 63 -6.38 4.92 -9.38
CA ALA A 63 -7.27 4.40 -10.42
C ALA A 63 -8.17 5.50 -11.01
N TRP A 64 -8.68 6.39 -10.15
CA TRP A 64 -9.45 7.56 -10.53
C TRP A 64 -8.65 8.51 -11.44
N ASN A 65 -7.43 8.87 -11.04
CA ASN A 65 -6.57 9.76 -11.84
C ASN A 65 -6.19 9.15 -13.19
N VAL A 66 -5.95 7.84 -13.24
CA VAL A 66 -5.69 7.12 -14.49
C VAL A 66 -6.93 7.10 -15.39
N SER A 67 -8.13 6.91 -14.83
CA SER A 67 -9.37 6.93 -15.61
C SER A 67 -9.68 8.30 -16.21
N ASP A 68 -9.46 9.38 -15.45
CA ASP A 68 -9.64 10.75 -15.95
C ASP A 68 -8.67 11.04 -17.10
N THR A 69 -7.42 10.59 -16.96
CA THR A 69 -6.40 10.72 -18.03
C THR A 69 -6.77 9.92 -19.29
N ALA A 70 -7.33 8.71 -19.13
CA ALA A 70 -7.70 7.82 -20.23
C ALA A 70 -8.98 8.23 -20.98
N SER A 71 -9.90 8.93 -20.31
CA SER A 71 -11.17 9.38 -20.90
C SER A 71 -11.04 10.56 -21.86
N GLY A 72 -9.83 11.08 -22.07
CA GLY A 72 -9.61 12.22 -22.96
C GLY A 72 -10.28 13.50 -22.45
N ALA A 73 -10.63 13.57 -21.16
CA ALA A 73 -10.99 14.80 -20.46
C ALA A 73 -9.76 15.71 -20.29
N VAL A 74 -9.05 15.96 -21.38
CA VAL A 74 -8.07 17.02 -21.54
C VAL A 74 -8.85 18.30 -21.79
N ASN A 75 -9.58 18.78 -20.78
CA ASN A 75 -10.24 20.09 -20.83
C ASN A 75 -10.28 20.71 -19.44
N ALA A 76 -9.10 20.84 -18.85
CA ALA A 76 -8.63 22.11 -18.34
C ALA A 76 -7.13 21.93 -18.19
N GLU A 77 -6.37 22.95 -18.56
CA GLU A 77 -5.19 23.27 -17.76
C GLU A 77 -5.71 23.38 -16.31
N ALA A 78 -5.68 22.29 -15.56
CA ALA A 78 -5.88 22.38 -14.14
C ALA A 78 -4.67 23.17 -13.66
N GLU A 79 -4.84 24.47 -13.46
CA GLU A 79 -4.03 25.26 -12.55
C GLU A 79 -3.90 24.44 -11.26
N GLY A 80 -2.85 23.62 -11.14
CA GLY A 80 -2.70 22.65 -10.05
C GLY A 80 -2.54 21.17 -10.43
N ALA A 81 -2.36 20.82 -11.71
CA ALA A 81 -1.83 19.49 -12.08
C ALA A 81 -0.43 19.34 -11.46
N SER A 82 -0.38 18.71 -10.28
CA SER A 82 0.83 18.51 -9.51
C SER A 82 1.91 17.83 -10.35
N ASP A 83 3.14 18.37 -10.34
CA ASP A 83 4.31 17.76 -10.97
C ASP A 83 4.56 16.30 -10.53
N TRP A 84 3.93 15.89 -9.43
CA TRP A 84 4.04 14.56 -8.85
C TRP A 84 3.06 13.53 -9.45
N MET A 85 2.09 13.94 -10.27
CA MET A 85 1.06 13.06 -10.84
C MET A 85 1.65 11.87 -11.61
N PRO A 86 2.69 12.03 -12.45
CA PRO A 86 3.33 10.91 -13.15
C PRO A 86 4.02 9.91 -12.24
N TYR A 87 4.33 10.28 -10.99
CA TYR A 87 5.05 9.44 -10.02
C TYR A 87 4.13 8.72 -9.04
N GLN A 88 2.80 8.91 -9.12
CA GLN A 88 1.83 8.27 -8.22
C GLN A 88 1.91 6.73 -8.25
N PHE A 89 2.32 6.13 -9.37
CA PHE A 89 2.50 4.68 -9.47
C PHE A 89 3.54 4.14 -8.46
N LEU A 90 4.50 4.95 -8.01
CA LEU A 90 5.50 4.56 -7.01
C LEU A 90 4.89 4.33 -5.61
N LEU A 91 3.68 4.82 -5.36
CA LEU A 91 2.94 4.61 -4.11
C LEU A 91 2.23 3.25 -4.08
N LEU A 92 1.94 2.65 -5.25
CA LEU A 92 1.22 1.38 -5.34
C LEU A 92 1.96 0.21 -4.68
N PRO A 93 3.28 0.01 -4.90
CA PRO A 93 3.99 -1.06 -4.22
C PRO A 93 3.96 -0.90 -2.69
N SER A 94 4.06 0.32 -2.17
CA SER A 94 3.93 0.59 -0.73
C SER A 94 2.54 0.30 -0.19
N ALA A 95 1.49 0.67 -0.93
CA ALA A 95 0.10 0.40 -0.56
C ALA A 95 -0.20 -1.11 -0.55
N LEU A 96 0.22 -1.81 -1.61
CA LEU A 96 0.07 -3.27 -1.71
C LEU A 96 0.89 -4.00 -0.64
N GLY A 97 2.14 -3.55 -0.41
CA GLY A 97 3.00 -4.07 0.65
C GLY A 97 2.36 -3.92 2.02
N SER A 98 1.79 -2.75 2.31
CA SER A 98 1.07 -2.48 3.58
C SER A 98 -0.10 -3.44 3.81
N ILE A 99 -0.96 -3.62 2.79
CA ILE A 99 -2.14 -4.50 2.88
C ILE A 99 -1.70 -5.97 3.07
N ALA A 100 -0.74 -6.43 2.26
CA ALA A 100 -0.20 -7.78 2.34
C ALA A 100 0.46 -8.03 3.71
N GLY A 101 1.29 -7.10 4.16
CA GLY A 101 1.94 -7.14 5.46
C GLY A 101 0.93 -7.24 6.60
N TYR A 102 -0.09 -6.39 6.61
CA TYR A 102 -1.17 -6.43 7.61
C TYR A 102 -1.83 -7.81 7.67
N GLY A 103 -2.19 -8.39 6.51
CA GLY A 103 -2.79 -9.72 6.44
C GLY A 103 -1.90 -10.82 7.01
N ILE A 104 -0.61 -10.83 6.63
CA ILE A 104 0.39 -11.79 7.15
C ILE A 104 0.51 -11.65 8.67
N GLY A 105 0.70 -10.42 9.17
CA GLY A 105 0.87 -10.15 10.59
C GLY A 105 -0.35 -10.57 11.42
N PHE A 106 -1.55 -10.29 10.91
CA PHE A 106 -2.81 -10.73 11.54
C PHE A 106 -2.93 -12.25 11.63
N ILE A 107 -2.69 -12.97 10.53
CA ILE A 107 -2.80 -14.44 10.49
C ILE A 107 -1.76 -15.06 11.42
N MET A 108 -0.52 -14.59 11.39
CA MET A 108 0.55 -15.07 12.27
C MET A 108 0.25 -14.78 13.74
N GLY A 109 -0.32 -13.60 14.04
CA GLY A 109 -0.72 -13.23 15.39
C GLY A 109 -1.83 -14.14 15.91
N LYS A 110 -2.84 -14.41 15.09
CA LYS A 110 -3.93 -15.33 15.43
C LYS A 110 -3.44 -16.75 15.71
N ARG A 111 -2.53 -17.28 14.88
CA ARG A 111 -1.94 -18.62 15.09
C ARG A 111 -1.16 -18.75 16.38
N ARG A 112 -0.73 -17.65 16.99
CA ARG A 112 -0.01 -17.65 18.27
C ARG A 112 -0.92 -17.56 19.49
N VAL A 113 -2.11 -16.97 19.31
CA VAL A 113 -3.08 -16.75 20.40
C VAL A 113 -4.15 -17.85 20.46
N ALA A 114 -4.41 -18.50 19.32
CA ALA A 114 -5.21 -19.73 19.24
C ALA A 114 -4.43 -20.95 19.72
#